data_AF-A0A1W9MGR4-F1
#
_entry.id   AF-A0A1W9MGR4-F1
#
_cell.length_a   1.000
_cell.length_b   1.000
_cell.length_c   1.000
_cell.angle_alpha   90.00
_cell.angle_beta   90.00
_cell.angle_gamma   90.00
#
_symmetry.space_group_name_H-M   'P 1'
#
loop_
_entity.id
_entity.type
_entity.pdbx_description
1 polymer ?
#
loop_
_entity_poly.entity_id
_entity_poly.type
_entity_poly.pdbx_seq_one_letter_code
_entity_poly.pdbx_strand_id
1 'polypeptide(L)' 'MKCHVCGCEMTRIFTNLPFKISNSAIVILKNLPTYQCGGCSEYLLEDSVAARIEEIFDTVNAEAELEILEYAA' A
#
# COMPACT_ATOMS: atom_id res chain seq x y z
N MET A 1 -2.49 4.75 17.61
CA MET A 1 -3.17 5.70 16.70
C MET A 1 -4.60 5.21 16.54
N LYS A 2 -5.59 6.10 16.47
CA LYS A 2 -7.00 5.68 16.31
C LYS A 2 -7.39 5.64 14.83
N CYS A 3 -8.21 4.65 14.47
CA CYS A 3 -8.83 4.57 13.15
C CYS A 3 -9.83 5.72 12.98
N HIS A 4 -9.72 6.48 11.89
CA HIS A 4 -10.63 7.58 11.58
C HIS A 4 -12.04 7.10 11.17
N VAL A 5 -12.18 5.82 10.81
CA VAL A 5 -13.46 5.21 10.40
C VAL A 5 -14.25 4.68 11.61
N CYS A 6 -13.62 3.90 12.49
CA CYS A 6 -14.32 3.21 13.59
C CYS A 6 -13.81 3.51 15.00
N GLY A 7 -12.72 4.27 15.17
CA GLY A 7 -12.16 4.62 16.47
C GLY A 7 -11.37 3.52 17.20
N CYS A 8 -11.22 2.33 16.61
CA CYS A 8 -10.37 1.27 17.16
C CYS A 8 -8.87 1.61 17.05
N GLU A 9 -8.03 0.83 17.74
CA GLU A 9 -6.58 0.97 17.64
C GLU A 9 -6.06 0.52 16.27
N MET A 10 -5.07 1.27 15.78
CA MET A 10 -4.30 0.98 14.58
C MET A 10 -2.94 0.40 14.98
N THR A 11 -2.57 -0.73 14.38
CA THR A 11 -1.30 -1.43 14.65
C THR A 11 -0.42 -1.42 13.42
N ARG A 12 0.89 -1.13 13.61
CA ARG A 12 1.86 -1.19 12.51
C ARG A 12 2.13 -2.62 12.10
N ILE A 13 2.03 -2.92 10.81
CA ILE A 13 2.27 -4.23 10.23
C ILE A 13 3.04 -4.09 8.90
N PHE A 14 3.61 -5.21 8.45
CA PHE A 14 4.09 -5.36 7.09
C PHE A 14 3.11 -6.27 6.34
N THR A 15 2.61 -5.83 5.20
CA THR A 15 1.62 -6.60 4.42
C THR A 15 1.80 -6.38 2.92
N ASN A 16 1.03 -7.10 2.11
CA ASN A 16 1.04 -6.96 0.67
C ASN A 16 -0.25 -6.25 0.24
N LEU A 17 -0.15 -5.15 -0.50
CA LEU A 17 -1.32 -4.42 -1.00
C LEU A 17 -1.29 -4.30 -2.54
N PRO A 18 -2.44 -4.54 -3.21
CA PRO A 18 -2.59 -4.27 -4.63
C PRO A 18 -2.92 -2.79 -4.87
N PHE A 19 -2.30 -2.23 -5.90
CA PHE A 19 -2.53 -0.87 -6.39
C PHE A 19 -2.89 -0.92 -7.86
N LYS A 20 -4.03 -0.34 -8.21
CA LYS A 20 -4.42 -0.16 -9.61
C LYS A 20 -3.73 1.09 -10.13
N ILE A 21 -2.75 0.93 -11.01
CA ILE A 21 -1.97 2.05 -11.59
C ILE A 21 -2.56 2.53 -12.92
N SER A 22 -3.27 1.67 -13.65
CA SER A 22 -4.00 2.05 -14.86
C SER A 22 -5.27 1.20 -15.02
N ASN A 23 -6.01 1.35 -16.12
CA ASN A 23 -7.15 0.48 -16.39
C ASN A 23 -6.77 -0.98 -16.67
N SER A 24 -5.55 -1.22 -17.13
CA SER A 24 -5.05 -2.55 -17.51
C SER A 24 -3.98 -3.10 -16.57
N ALA A 25 -3.40 -2.27 -15.70
CA ALA A 25 -2.24 -2.64 -14.90
C ALA A 25 -2.50 -2.55 -13.39
N ILE A 26 -2.13 -3.61 -12.68
CA ILE A 26 -2.15 -3.71 -11.21
C ILE A 26 -0.74 -4.02 -10.72
N VAL A 27 -0.29 -3.32 -9.68
CA VAL A 27 0.98 -3.58 -8.99
C VAL A 27 0.70 -4.10 -7.59
N ILE A 28 1.28 -5.23 -7.21
CA ILE A 28 1.25 -5.73 -5.84
C ILE A 28 2.57 -5.36 -5.18
N LEU A 29 2.53 -4.47 -4.20
CA LEU A 29 3.69 -4.16 -3.36
C LEU A 29 3.72 -5.11 -2.17
N LYS A 30 4.81 -5.86 -2.06
CA LYS A 30 5.08 -6.77 -0.94
C LYS A 30 5.81 -6.06 0.18
N ASN A 31 5.62 -6.60 1.39
CA ASN A 31 6.31 -6.14 2.60
C ASN A 31 6.15 -4.62 2.83
N LEU A 32 4.98 -4.10 2.50
CA LEU A 32 4.65 -2.68 2.62
C LEU A 32 4.37 -2.35 4.10
N PRO A 33 5.09 -1.40 4.71
CA PRO A 33 4.80 -0.95 6.06
C PRO A 33 3.51 -0.14 6.07
N THR A 34 2.52 -0.59 6.84
CA THR A 34 1.21 0.06 6.95
C THR A 34 0.74 0.04 8.41
N TYR A 35 -0.32 0.78 8.70
CA TYR A 35 -1.12 0.56 9.90
C TYR A 35 -2.43 -0.14 9.53
N GLN A 36 -2.77 -1.22 10.22
CA GLN A 36 -4.05 -1.91 10.06
C GLN A 36 -4.95 -1.67 11.28
N CYS A 37 -6.23 -1.39 11.03
CA CYS A 37 -7.22 -1.28 12.09
C CYS A 37 -7.56 -2.66 12.68
N GLY A 38 -7.62 -2.76 14.01
CA GLY A 38 -8.06 -3.99 14.68
C GLY A 38 -9.58 -4.23 14.70
N GLY A 39 -10.39 -3.28 14.20
CA GLY A 39 -11.86 -3.34 14.29
C GLY A 39 -12.63 -3.13 12.98
N CYS A 40 -11.95 -2.82 11.88
CA CYS A 40 -12.53 -2.75 10.54
C CYS A 40 -11.46 -3.10 9.49
N SER A 41 -11.81 -3.05 8.20
CA SER A 41 -10.92 -3.41 7.09
C SER A 41 -10.00 -2.28 6.61
N GLU A 42 -9.79 -1.25 7.45
CA GLU A 42 -9.05 -0.05 7.06
C GLU A 42 -7.53 -0.21 7.21
N TYR A 43 -6.81 0.30 6.22
CA TYR A 43 -5.36 0.47 6.25
C TYR A 43 -5.02 1.94 6.19
N LEU A 44 -3.92 2.33 6.83
CA LEU A 44 -3.37 3.67 6.73
C LEU A 44 -1.91 3.58 6.31
N LEU A 45 -1.56 4.36 5.29
CA LEU A 45 -0.20 4.59 4.82
C LEU A 45 0.32 5.88 5.43
N GLU A 46 1.56 5.86 5.91
CA GLU A 46 2.25 7.09 6.32
C GLU A 46 2.65 7.89 5.07
N ASP A 47 2.71 9.22 5.18
CA ASP A 47 3.04 10.10 4.05
C ASP A 47 4.38 9.75 3.39
N SER A 48 5.38 9.35 4.18
CA SER A 48 6.68 8.90 3.66
C SER A 48 6.59 7.60 2.87
N VAL A 49 5.70 6.68 3.27
CA VAL A 49 5.44 5.43 2.55
C VAL A 49 4.69 5.73 1.26
N ALA A 50 3.69 6.60 1.31
CA ALA A 50 2.94 7.01 0.11
C ALA A 50 3.85 7.67 -0.94
N ALA A 51 4.71 8.61 -0.53
CA ALA A 51 5.69 9.24 -1.42
C ALA A 51 6.63 8.20 -2.06
N ARG A 52 7.10 7.22 -1.29
CA ARG A 52 7.96 6.16 -1.81
C ARG A 52 7.23 5.23 -2.79
N ILE A 53 5.94 4.95 -2.55
CA ILE A 53 5.11 4.17 -3.48
C ILE A 53 5.01 4.89 -4.83
N GLU A 54 4.83 6.21 -4.84
CA GLU A 54 4.77 7.00 -6.07
C GLU A 54 6.08 6.89 -6.87
N GLU A 55 7.24 7.01 -6.22
CA GLU A 55 8.55 6.81 -6.86
C GLU A 55 8.70 5.39 -7.46
N ILE A 56 8.15 4.37 -6.80
CA ILE A 56 8.17 2.99 -7.33
C ILE A 56 7.31 2.90 -8.59
N PHE A 57 6.12 3.51 -8.59
CA PHE A 57 5.22 3.48 -9.74
C PHE A 57 5.78 4.19 -10.97
N ASP A 58 6.60 5.23 -10.79
CA ASP A 58 7.32 5.89 -11.91
C ASP A 58 8.28 4.94 -12.64
N THR A 59 8.68 3.82 -12.01
CA THR A 59 9.56 2.81 -12.62
C THR A 59 8.82 1.65 -13.26
N VAL A 60 7.50 1.55 -13.08
CA VAL A 60 6.69 0.42 -13.56
C VAL A 60 6.38 0.57 -15.04
N ASN A 61 6.55 -0.51 -15.80
CA ASN A 61 6.18 -0.52 -17.21
C ASN A 61 4.66 -0.72 -17.35
N ALA A 62 3.96 0.31 -17.82
CA ALA A 62 2.50 0.29 -17.99
C ALA A 62 1.97 -0.74 -19.02
N GLU A 63 2.85 -1.42 -19.75
CA GLU A 63 2.49 -2.52 -20.67
C GLU A 63 2.20 -3.85 -19.96
N ALA A 64 2.64 -4.04 -18.71
CA ALA A 64 2.37 -5.25 -17.96
C ALA A 64 0.99 -5.19 -17.27
N GLU A 65 0.20 -6.27 -17.37
CA GLU A 65 -1.12 -6.34 -16.73
C GLU A 65 -1.04 -6.52 -15.19
N LEU A 66 0.00 -7.22 -14.73
CA LEU A 66 0.24 -7.48 -13.31
C LEU A 66 1.74 -7.51 -13.02
N GLU A 67 2.19 -6.65 -12.10
CA GLU A 67 3.55 -6.69 -11.56
C GLU A 67 3.54 -6.91 -10.05
N ILE A 68 4.55 -7.63 -9.55
CA ILE A 68 4.74 -7.89 -8.13
C ILE A 68 6.12 -7.36 -7.75
N LEU A 69 6.16 -6.35 -6.90
CA LEU A 69 7.39 -5.69 -6.48
C LEU A 69 7.56 -5.80 -4.97
N GLU A 70 8.81 -5.86 -4.51
CA GLU A 70 9.13 -5.68 -3.09
C GLU A 70 9.20 -4.19 -2.76
N TYR A 71 8.61 -3.79 -1.64
CA TYR A 71 8.80 -2.43 -1.13
C TYR A 71 10.24 -2.27 -0.62
N ALA A 72 11.08 -1.64 -1.44
CA ALA A 72 12.44 -1.26 -1.07
C ALA A 72 12.42 0.14 -0.44
N ALA A 73 12.33 0.17 0.90
CA ALA A 73 12.34 1.36 1.74
C ALA A 73 13.61 2.21 1.54
#